data_AF-B5JJR8-F1
#
_entry.id   AF-B5JJR8-F1
#
_cell.length_a   1.000
_cell.length_b   1.000
_cell.length_c   1.000
_cell.angle_alpha   90.00
_cell.angle_beta   90.00
_cell.angle_gamma   90.00
#
_symmetry.space_group_name_H-M   'P 1'
#
loop_
_entity.id
_entity.type
_entity.pdbx_description
1 polymer ?
#
loop_
_entity_poly.entity_id
_entity_poly.type
_entity_poly.pdbx_seq_one_letter_code
_entity_poly.pdbx_strand_id
1 'polypeptide(L)'
;MDDSKLSDVVEAAILAKCGTIVSLTLVWKSVAEKLRAAGASDKSAVTLITHLQSPRNLESLLAGLAAEGRTADRFLAGLRTLVDESKFGISAWLESIEIVQSRLTKDGRGASPSSIVGYIQCSAEFGSGVGNTEELATLVLGMLEQYGFEGQEGCGTGVDG
;
A
#
# COMPACT_ATOMS: atom_id res chain seq x y z
N MET A 1 -26.55 0.03 -20.17
CA MET A 1 -25.78 0.73 -19.13
C MET A 1 -25.82 -0.19 -17.93
N ASP A 2 -24.87 -1.12 -17.86
CA ASP A 2 -24.74 -1.99 -16.69
C ASP A 2 -23.97 -1.21 -15.63
N ASP A 3 -24.67 -0.88 -14.55
CA ASP A 3 -24.08 -0.24 -13.38
C ASP A 3 -22.95 -1.10 -12.84
N SER A 4 -21.82 -0.44 -12.60
CA SER A 4 -20.54 -0.96 -12.15
C SER A 4 -20.63 -1.79 -10.87
N LYS A 5 -21.08 -3.04 -10.96
CA LYS A 5 -20.93 -4.00 -9.86
C LYS A 5 -19.47 -4.47 -9.76
N LEU A 6 -18.97 -4.48 -8.53
CA LEU A 6 -17.75 -5.22 -8.18
C LEU A 6 -17.96 -6.69 -8.51
N SER A 7 -16.90 -7.37 -8.92
CA SER A 7 -16.98 -8.81 -9.17
C SER A 7 -17.14 -9.59 -7.86
N ASP A 8 -17.78 -10.76 -7.95
CA ASP A 8 -18.08 -11.61 -6.78
C ASP A 8 -16.81 -11.96 -5.98
N VAL A 9 -15.67 -12.12 -6.66
CA VAL A 9 -14.39 -12.43 -6.01
C VAL A 9 -13.85 -11.26 -5.18
N VAL A 10 -14.01 -10.02 -5.66
CA VAL A 10 -13.63 -8.82 -4.90
C VAL A 10 -14.58 -8.61 -3.73
N GLU A 11 -15.89 -8.82 -3.94
CA GLU A 11 -16.86 -8.75 -2.85
C GLU A 11 -16.59 -9.78 -1.75
N ALA A 12 -16.27 -11.02 -2.12
CA ALA A 12 -15.92 -12.07 -1.18
C ALA A 12 -14.68 -11.71 -0.36
N ALA A 13 -13.65 -11.10 -0.97
CA ALA A 13 -12.46 -10.64 -0.26
C ALA A 13 -12.79 -9.52 0.76
N ILE A 14 -13.65 -8.58 0.39
CA ILE A 14 -14.11 -7.51 1.29
C ILE A 14 -14.87 -8.11 2.47
N LEU A 15 -15.79 -9.03 2.22
CA LEU A 15 -16.59 -9.68 3.28
C LEU A 15 -15.71 -10.51 4.21
N ALA A 16 -14.75 -11.25 3.67
CA ALA A 16 -13.78 -12.00 4.47
C ALA A 16 -12.96 -11.07 5.39
N LYS A 17 -12.65 -9.86 4.93
CA LYS A 17 -11.90 -8.85 5.69
C LYS A 17 -12.74 -8.13 6.74
N CYS A 18 -13.98 -7.77 6.41
CA CYS A 18 -14.82 -6.92 7.26
C CYS A 18 -15.68 -7.73 8.25
N GLY A 19 -15.85 -9.04 8.01
CA GLY A 19 -16.78 -9.87 8.75
C GLY A 19 -18.21 -9.34 8.61
N THR A 20 -18.87 -9.10 9.75
CA THR A 20 -20.26 -8.60 9.81
C THR A 20 -20.37 -7.08 9.93
N ILE A 21 -19.26 -6.35 9.90
CA ILE A 21 -19.26 -4.89 10.11
C ILE A 21 -19.69 -4.19 8.81
N VAL A 22 -20.95 -3.78 8.74
CA VAL A 22 -21.56 -3.17 7.56
C VAL A 22 -20.89 -1.86 7.16
N SER A 23 -20.61 -0.98 8.12
CA SER A 23 -19.97 0.32 7.84
C SER A 23 -18.58 0.16 7.23
N LEU A 24 -17.77 -0.75 7.77
CA LEU A 24 -16.45 -1.08 7.25
C LEU A 24 -16.54 -1.71 5.86
N THR A 25 -17.52 -2.59 5.65
CA THR A 25 -17.80 -3.20 4.33
C THR A 25 -18.09 -2.13 3.28
N LEU A 26 -18.92 -1.14 3.59
CA LEU A 26 -19.24 -0.03 2.67
C LEU A 26 -18.01 0.81 2.31
N VAL A 27 -17.15 1.09 3.30
CA VAL A 27 -15.89 1.81 3.06
C VAL A 27 -14.99 1.01 2.13
N TRP A 28 -14.80 -0.29 2.38
CA TRP A 28 -13.98 -1.14 1.52
C TRP A 28 -14.56 -1.31 0.11
N LYS A 29 -15.89 -1.35 -0.05
CA LYS A 29 -16.53 -1.35 -1.39
C LYS A 29 -16.22 -0.08 -2.16
N SER A 30 -16.33 1.10 -1.52
CA SER A 30 -15.95 2.38 -2.13
C SER A 30 -14.47 2.40 -2.54
N VAL A 31 -13.57 1.88 -1.71
CA VAL A 31 -12.15 1.78 -2.06
C VAL A 31 -11.90 0.77 -3.19
N ALA A 32 -12.65 -0.32 -3.26
CA ALA A 32 -12.54 -1.31 -4.34
C ALA A 32 -13.00 -0.73 -5.70
N GLU A 33 -14.01 0.15 -5.70
CA GLU A 33 -14.39 0.88 -6.91
C GLU A 33 -13.28 1.83 -7.38
N LYS A 34 -12.62 2.53 -6.44
CA LYS A 34 -11.44 3.36 -6.74
C LYS A 34 -10.26 2.53 -7.26
N LEU A 35 -10.03 1.33 -6.72
CA LEU A 35 -9.04 0.38 -7.23
C LEU A 35 -9.29 0.04 -8.70
N ARG A 36 -10.54 -0.29 -9.03
CA ARG A 36 -10.94 -0.60 -10.41
C ARG A 36 -10.75 0.62 -11.32
N ALA A 37 -11.13 1.81 -10.87
CA ALA A 37 -10.90 3.06 -11.61
C ALA A 37 -9.40 3.35 -11.81
N ALA A 38 -8.55 2.94 -10.86
CA ALA A 38 -7.09 3.01 -10.95
C ALA A 38 -6.47 1.88 -11.81
N GLY A 39 -7.29 1.11 -12.53
CA GLY A 39 -6.84 0.04 -13.43
C GLY A 39 -6.36 -1.22 -12.71
N ALA A 40 -6.92 -1.54 -11.53
CA ALA A 40 -6.71 -2.83 -10.89
C ALA A 40 -7.58 -3.91 -11.55
N SER A 41 -6.95 -5.02 -11.93
CA SER A 41 -7.66 -6.28 -12.16
C SER A 41 -8.22 -6.85 -10.85
N ASP A 42 -9.19 -7.77 -10.95
CA ASP A 42 -9.75 -8.45 -9.77
C ASP A 42 -8.68 -9.10 -8.90
N LYS A 43 -7.67 -9.73 -9.52
CA LYS A 43 -6.55 -10.35 -8.81
C LYS A 43 -5.75 -9.33 -8.00
N SER A 44 -5.45 -8.18 -8.60
CA SER A 44 -4.74 -7.09 -7.94
C SER A 44 -5.55 -6.45 -6.82
N ALA A 45 -6.85 -6.23 -7.07
CA ALA A 45 -7.77 -5.70 -6.07
C ALA A 45 -7.86 -6.63 -4.85
N VAL A 46 -8.05 -7.94 -5.07
CA VAL A 46 -8.07 -8.95 -4.01
C VAL A 46 -6.75 -8.96 -3.24
N THR A 47 -5.61 -8.88 -3.93
CA THR A 47 -4.28 -8.87 -3.29
C THR A 47 -4.14 -7.66 -2.36
N LEU A 48 -4.46 -6.45 -2.84
CA LEU A 48 -4.35 -5.22 -2.07
C LEU A 48 -5.34 -5.19 -0.89
N ILE A 49 -6.59 -5.59 -1.12
CA ILE A 49 -7.62 -5.68 -0.07
C ILE A 49 -7.22 -6.72 0.99
N THR A 50 -6.66 -7.86 0.59
CA THR A 50 -6.29 -8.91 1.54
C THR A 50 -5.20 -8.45 2.50
N HIS A 51 -4.13 -7.82 1.98
CA HIS A 51 -2.94 -7.53 2.77
C HIS A 51 -2.93 -6.17 3.47
N LEU A 52 -3.51 -5.13 2.87
CA LEU A 52 -3.58 -3.82 3.52
C LEU A 52 -4.72 -3.80 4.55
N GLN A 53 -4.50 -3.19 5.71
CA GLN A 53 -5.45 -3.15 6.82
C GLN A 53 -6.33 -1.91 6.81
N SER A 54 -5.81 -0.80 6.28
CA SER A 54 -6.45 0.52 6.30
C SER A 54 -6.95 0.91 4.91
N PRO A 55 -8.28 1.12 4.74
CA PRO A 55 -8.83 1.68 3.52
C PRO A 55 -8.18 3.02 3.14
N ARG A 56 -7.88 3.86 4.14
CA ARG A 56 -7.27 5.18 3.95
C ARG A 56 -5.85 5.08 3.38
N ASN A 57 -5.06 4.10 3.83
CA ASN A 57 -3.71 3.91 3.31
C ASN A 57 -3.75 3.41 1.86
N LEU A 58 -4.69 2.53 1.54
CA LEU A 58 -4.93 2.10 0.17
C LEU A 58 -5.38 3.28 -0.73
N GLU A 59 -6.29 4.14 -0.27
CA GLU A 59 -6.65 5.36 -1.02
C GLU A 59 -5.46 6.29 -1.23
N SER A 60 -4.63 6.48 -0.20
CA SER A 60 -3.40 7.28 -0.30
C SER A 60 -2.41 6.68 -1.31
N LEU A 61 -2.25 5.35 -1.29
CA LEU A 61 -1.46 4.63 -2.28
C LEU A 61 -1.99 4.88 -3.69
N LEU A 62 -3.29 4.72 -3.92
CA LEU A 62 -3.92 4.95 -5.22
C LEU A 62 -3.74 6.39 -5.72
N ALA A 63 -3.90 7.38 -4.84
CA ALA A 63 -3.67 8.78 -5.17
C ALA A 63 -2.20 9.03 -5.57
N GLY A 64 -1.26 8.45 -4.83
CA GLY A 64 0.16 8.50 -5.15
C GLY A 64 0.49 7.82 -6.50
N LEU A 65 -0.13 6.68 -6.79
CA LEU A 65 0.06 5.99 -8.08
C LEU A 65 -0.49 6.80 -9.24
N ALA A 66 -1.66 7.41 -9.08
CA ALA A 66 -2.22 8.31 -10.08
C ALA A 66 -1.30 9.51 -10.33
N ALA A 67 -0.72 10.11 -9.28
CA ALA A 67 0.26 11.19 -9.42
C ALA A 67 1.54 10.77 -10.15
N GLU A 68 1.95 9.50 -10.01
CA GLU A 68 3.06 8.91 -10.76
C GLU A 68 2.67 8.43 -12.18
N GLY A 69 1.41 8.58 -12.59
CA GLY A 69 0.91 8.06 -13.87
C GLY A 69 0.94 6.53 -13.97
N ARG A 70 0.81 5.83 -12.84
CA ARG A 70 0.84 4.37 -12.74
C ARG A 70 -0.53 3.82 -12.38
N THR A 71 -0.87 2.67 -12.97
CA THR A 71 -2.03 1.88 -12.56
C THR A 71 -1.68 0.97 -11.38
N ALA A 72 -2.70 0.52 -10.65
CA ALA A 72 -2.53 -0.46 -9.58
C ALA A 72 -1.91 -1.78 -10.06
N ASP A 73 -2.31 -2.27 -11.23
CA ASP A 73 -1.71 -3.47 -11.84
C ASP A 73 -0.22 -3.27 -12.15
N ARG A 74 0.16 -2.13 -12.73
CA ARG A 74 1.57 -1.82 -13.03
C ARG A 74 2.39 -1.64 -11.76
N PHE A 75 1.79 -1.12 -10.70
CA PHE A 75 2.43 -1.05 -9.40
C PHE A 75 2.72 -2.44 -8.83
N LEU A 76 1.71 -3.29 -8.74
CA LEU A 76 1.86 -4.64 -8.20
C LEU A 76 2.80 -5.52 -9.04
N ALA A 77 2.78 -5.38 -10.37
CA ALA A 77 3.72 -6.09 -11.23
C ALA A 77 5.17 -5.69 -10.93
N GLY A 78 5.45 -4.39 -10.77
CA GLY A 78 6.79 -3.91 -10.40
C GLY A 78 7.19 -4.32 -8.99
N LEU A 79 6.26 -4.27 -8.02
CA LEU A 79 6.50 -4.75 -6.67
C LEU A 79 6.80 -6.25 -6.64
N ARG A 80 6.16 -7.03 -7.51
CA ARG A 80 6.39 -8.47 -7.61
C ARG A 80 7.81 -8.82 -8.05
N THR A 81 8.38 -8.05 -8.99
CA THR A 81 9.78 -8.22 -9.39
C THR A 81 10.72 -8.07 -8.19
N LEU A 82 10.51 -7.04 -7.36
CA LEU A 82 11.31 -6.83 -6.14
C LEU A 82 11.10 -7.94 -5.10
N VAL A 83 9.86 -8.40 -4.95
CA VAL A 83 9.51 -9.52 -4.07
C VAL A 83 10.24 -10.79 -4.49
N ASP A 84 10.22 -11.13 -5.79
CA ASP A 84 10.84 -12.34 -6.32
C ASP A 84 12.39 -12.31 -6.22
N GLU A 85 13.00 -11.12 -6.16
CA GLU A 85 14.43 -10.92 -5.89
C GLU A 85 14.78 -10.91 -4.39
N SER A 86 13.77 -10.94 -3.51
CA SER A 86 13.94 -10.86 -2.05
C SER A 86 13.58 -12.19 -1.37
N LYS A 87 14.00 -12.35 -0.11
CA LYS A 87 13.55 -13.47 0.74
C LYS A 87 12.14 -13.27 1.33
N PHE A 88 11.51 -12.12 1.09
CA PHE A 88 10.25 -11.73 1.73
C PHE A 88 9.07 -11.83 0.74
N GLY A 89 7.94 -12.34 1.21
CA GLY A 89 6.73 -12.46 0.40
C GLY A 89 6.02 -11.13 0.16
N ILE A 90 5.11 -11.12 -0.82
CA ILE A 90 4.31 -9.93 -1.19
C ILE A 90 3.51 -9.35 -0.02
N SER A 91 3.03 -10.19 0.91
CA SER A 91 2.32 -9.72 2.11
C SER A 91 3.21 -8.81 2.96
N ALA A 92 4.43 -9.25 3.24
CA ALA A 92 5.39 -8.51 4.07
C ALA A 92 5.77 -7.16 3.43
N TRP A 93 5.89 -7.10 2.10
CA TRP A 93 6.13 -5.85 1.37
C TRP A 93 4.93 -4.89 1.46
N LEU A 94 3.71 -5.38 1.27
CA LEU A 94 2.50 -4.55 1.35
C LEU A 94 2.25 -4.05 2.79
N GLU A 95 2.48 -4.90 3.78
CA GLU A 95 2.43 -4.52 5.20
C GLU A 95 3.49 -3.45 5.52
N SER A 96 4.70 -3.57 4.97
CA SER A 96 5.76 -2.58 5.14
C SER A 96 5.41 -1.24 4.49
N ILE A 97 4.80 -1.24 3.31
CA ILE A 97 4.27 -0.03 2.66
C ILE A 97 3.26 0.65 3.58
N GLU A 98 2.35 -0.13 4.16
CA GLU A 98 1.33 0.38 5.06
C GLU A 98 1.91 1.00 6.34
N ILE A 99 2.94 0.38 6.91
CA ILE A 99 3.65 0.90 8.09
C ILE A 99 4.29 2.26 7.78
N VAL A 100 5.03 2.36 6.66
CA VAL A 100 5.67 3.61 6.25
C VAL A 100 4.63 4.69 6.01
N GLN A 101 3.55 4.40 5.26
CA GLN A 101 2.47 5.35 5.00
C GLN A 101 1.78 5.82 6.29
N SER A 102 1.48 4.89 7.19
CA SER A 102 0.85 5.19 8.47
C SER A 102 1.74 6.08 9.32
N ARG A 103 3.05 5.83 9.32
CA ARG A 103 4.01 6.65 10.06
C ARG A 103 4.09 8.07 9.49
N LEU A 104 4.29 8.20 8.18
CA LEU A 104 4.31 9.50 7.52
C LEU A 104 3.02 10.29 7.75
N THR A 105 1.87 9.64 7.63
CA THR A 105 0.57 10.28 7.87
C THR A 105 0.43 10.79 9.30
N LYS A 106 0.90 10.04 10.30
CA LYS A 106 0.92 10.48 11.71
C LYS A 106 1.80 11.72 11.89
N ASP A 107 2.89 11.80 11.15
CA ASP A 107 3.84 12.91 11.20
C ASP A 107 3.41 14.10 10.29
N GLY A 108 2.23 14.03 9.68
CA GLY A 108 1.71 15.08 8.77
C GLY A 108 2.42 15.14 7.42
N ARG A 109 3.09 14.06 7.03
CA ARG A 109 3.96 13.98 5.86
C ARG A 109 3.44 12.98 4.83
N GLY A 110 3.98 13.06 3.62
CA GLY A 110 3.67 12.16 2.52
C GLY A 110 4.95 11.63 1.88
N ALA A 111 4.80 10.62 1.03
CA ALA A 111 5.85 10.20 0.11
C ALA A 111 5.21 9.55 -1.09
N SER A 112 5.88 9.63 -2.24
CA SER A 112 5.43 8.92 -3.43
C SER A 112 5.54 7.40 -3.20
N PRO A 113 4.67 6.59 -3.81
CA PRO A 113 4.76 5.13 -3.74
C PRO A 113 6.14 4.60 -4.13
N SER A 114 6.80 5.19 -5.14
CA SER A 114 8.13 4.79 -5.57
C SER A 114 9.19 5.08 -4.51
N SER A 115 9.12 6.22 -3.81
CA SER A 115 10.03 6.53 -2.70
C SER A 115 9.85 5.58 -1.52
N ILE A 116 8.60 5.21 -1.19
CA ILE A 116 8.31 4.24 -0.13
C ILE A 116 8.86 2.86 -0.49
N VAL A 117 8.64 2.39 -1.72
CA VAL A 117 9.16 1.10 -2.19
C VAL A 117 10.69 1.09 -2.19
N GLY A 118 11.33 2.18 -2.62
CA GLY A 118 12.79 2.30 -2.58
C GLY A 118 13.35 2.22 -1.15
N TYR A 119 12.70 2.87 -0.19
CA TYR A 119 13.07 2.76 1.23
C TYR A 119 12.97 1.32 1.74
N ILE A 120 11.85 0.64 1.45
CA ILE A 120 11.63 -0.75 1.88
C ILE A 120 12.63 -1.70 1.21
N GLN A 121 12.99 -1.47 -0.05
CA GLN A 121 14.02 -2.24 -0.73
C GLN A 121 15.36 -2.13 -0.01
N CYS A 122 15.79 -0.91 0.35
CA CYS A 122 17.00 -0.72 1.15
C CYS A 122 16.92 -1.45 2.51
N SER A 123 15.76 -1.44 3.16
CA SER A 123 15.54 -2.21 4.39
C SER A 123 15.64 -3.73 4.15
N ALA A 124 15.04 -4.24 3.07
CA ALA A 124 15.09 -5.66 2.73
C ALA A 124 16.52 -6.14 2.45
N GLU A 125 17.31 -5.33 1.74
CA GLU A 125 18.74 -5.59 1.47
C GLU A 125 19.56 -5.61 2.76
N PHE A 126 19.34 -4.62 3.64
CA PHE A 126 19.98 -4.57 4.96
C PHE A 126 19.66 -5.82 5.79
N GLY A 127 18.38 -6.22 5.89
CA GLY A 127 17.96 -7.41 6.64
C GLY A 127 18.44 -8.74 6.05
N SER A 128 18.77 -8.75 4.75
CA SER A 128 19.32 -9.93 4.07
C SER A 128 20.80 -10.11 4.36
N GLY A 129 21.56 -9.02 4.51
CA GLY A 129 22.99 -9.05 4.84
C GLY A 129 23.31 -9.47 6.28
N VAL A 130 22.38 -9.27 7.23
CA VAL A 130 22.63 -9.47 8.67
C VAL A 130 22.18 -10.86 9.16
N GLY A 131 21.68 -11.74 8.27
CA GLY A 131 21.17 -13.06 8.64
C GLY A 131 19.91 -13.00 9.52
N ASN A 132 19.22 -11.86 9.53
CA ASN A 132 18.13 -11.59 10.43
C ASN A 132 16.86 -12.34 9.97
N THR A 133 16.20 -13.05 10.88
CA THR A 133 14.95 -13.79 10.64
C THR A 133 13.70 -12.94 10.88
N GLU A 134 13.88 -11.66 11.21
CA GLU A 134 12.78 -10.74 11.45
C GLU A 134 11.93 -10.52 10.20
N GLU A 135 10.62 -10.37 10.41
CA GLU A 135 9.68 -10.00 9.36
C GLU A 135 10.02 -8.60 8.81
N LEU A 136 9.91 -8.41 7.49
CA LEU A 136 10.29 -7.17 6.82
C LEU A 136 9.61 -5.93 7.43
N ALA A 137 8.35 -6.07 7.81
CA ALA A 137 7.56 -5.02 8.46
C ALA A 137 8.21 -4.51 9.75
N THR A 138 8.69 -5.41 10.60
CA THR A 138 9.39 -5.10 11.86
C THR A 138 10.72 -4.41 11.60
N LEU A 139 11.48 -4.90 10.62
CA LEU A 139 12.75 -4.30 10.23
C LEU A 139 12.57 -2.88 9.71
N VAL A 140 11.58 -2.67 8.83
CA VAL A 140 11.23 -1.36 8.27
C VAL A 140 10.83 -0.39 9.38
N LEU A 141 10.03 -0.84 10.35
CA LEU A 141 9.66 -0.04 11.51
C LEU A 141 10.90 0.37 12.34
N GLY A 142 11.78 -0.57 12.65
CA GLY A 142 13.02 -0.28 13.38
C GLY A 142 13.93 0.70 12.64
N MET A 143 14.06 0.57 11.32
CA MET A 143 14.82 1.52 10.52
C MET A 143 14.17 2.91 10.49
N LEU A 144 12.83 2.98 10.42
CA LEU A 144 12.12 4.27 10.48
C LEU A 144 12.36 4.98 11.82
N GLU A 145 12.41 4.23 12.92
CA GLU A 145 12.66 4.78 14.25
C GLU A 145 14.12 5.22 14.43
N GLN A 146 15.06 4.46 13.88
CA GLN A 146 16.50 4.72 14.05
C GLN A 146 17.03 5.81 13.11
N TYR A 147 16.64 5.78 11.83
CA TYR A 147 17.20 6.64 10.78
C TYR A 147 16.20 7.65 10.24
N GLY A 148 14.91 7.47 10.52
CA GLY A 148 13.86 8.28 9.93
C GLY A 148 13.64 7.98 8.44
N PHE A 149 12.67 8.68 7.86
CA PHE A 149 12.45 8.71 6.42
C PHE A 149 12.09 10.14 6.02
N GLU A 150 12.90 10.74 5.16
CA GLU A 150 12.77 12.14 4.73
C GLU A 150 11.69 12.40 3.68
N GLY A 151 10.87 11.38 3.31
CA GLY A 151 9.70 11.48 2.42
C GLY A 151 9.13 12.90 2.26
N GLN A 152 9.04 13.37 1.00
CA GLN A 152 8.78 14.79 0.67
C GLN A 152 7.69 15.40 1.54
N GLU A 153 7.98 16.57 2.12
CA GLU A 153 6.97 17.38 2.81
C GLU A 153 5.73 17.47 1.91
N GLY A 154 4.58 17.05 2.45
CA GLY A 154 3.33 17.08 1.71
C GLY A 154 3.16 18.46 1.10
N CYS A 155 2.60 18.51 -0.10
CA CYS A 155 2.16 19.75 -0.73
C CYS A 155 1.12 20.40 0.19
N GLY A 156 1.59 21.11 1.22
CA GLY A 156 0.84 22.10 1.93
C GLY A 156 0.48 23.11 0.87
N THR A 157 -0.80 23.19 0.56
CA THR A 157 -1.35 24.31 -0.19
C THR A 157 -1.09 25.55 0.66
N GLY A 158 0.09 26.13 0.47
CA GLY A 158 0.39 27.50 0.85
C GLY A 158 -0.52 28.40 0.03
N VAL A 159 -1.73 28.59 0.52
CA VAL A 159 -2.52 29.78 0.22
C VAL A 159 -1.98 30.87 1.14
N ASP A 160 -0.88 31.48 0.70
CA ASP A 160 -0.50 32.83 1.10
C ASP A 160 -0.32 33.63 -0.20
N GLY A 161 -1.24 34.58 -0.42
CA GLY A 161 -1.30 35.46 -1.59
C GLY A 161 -2.65 36.15 -1.69
#